data_AF-A0A9E4ILH2-F1
#
_entry.id   AF-A0A9E4ILH2-F1
#
_cell.length_a   1.000
_cell.length_b   1.000
_cell.length_c   1.000
_cell.angle_alpha   90.00
_cell.angle_beta   90.00
_cell.angle_gamma   90.00
#
_symmetry.space_group_name_H-M   'P 1'
#
loop_
_entity.id
_entity.type
_entity.pdbx_description
1 polymer ?
#
loop_
_entity_poly.entity_id
_entity_poly.type
_entity_poly.pdbx_seq_one_letter_code
_entity_poly.pdbx_strand_id
1 'polypeptide(L)'
;MPLHVVRAPAAAPLWEACVDRFLAGASPAESGAGAGSWIWLNHGNLRDLLFEAAHERGIPGWLDPPVTLFGDLTDRFGIREKSVGLLTRRRLVSRHAARLGRRILGREPGRGDGVIRGHMLDRLFGDLLPEGVPPDELERALARLGGDGFARRRNAWAVAVYRAYLESLGERGLFDRRSVNARIAERIEAGGLAAAVGGARELHVYSIASPRTRRRMLAALSRQEEVDVHLYLPLES
;
A
#
# COMPACT_ATOMS: atom_id res chain seq x y z
N MET A 1 11.09 13.85 -15.40
CA MET A 1 10.96 13.88 -13.93
C MET A 1 9.48 13.87 -13.62
N PRO A 2 8.89 12.76 -13.14
CA PRO A 2 7.44 12.59 -13.20
C PRO A 2 6.71 12.58 -11.85
N LEU A 3 7.40 12.89 -10.74
CA LEU A 3 6.76 13.04 -9.44
C LEU A 3 6.97 14.44 -8.87
N HIS A 4 5.89 15.19 -8.79
CA HIS A 4 5.84 16.50 -8.15
C HIS A 4 5.27 16.36 -6.75
N VAL A 5 6.04 16.77 -5.74
CA VAL A 5 5.56 16.79 -4.36
C VAL A 5 5.09 18.19 -4.02
N VAL A 6 3.79 18.35 -3.80
CA VAL A 6 3.16 19.59 -3.33
C VAL A 6 3.06 19.51 -1.81
N ARG A 7 3.60 20.51 -1.12
CA ARG A 7 3.60 20.58 0.35
C ARG A 7 2.95 21.84 0.86
N ALA A 8 2.21 21.73 1.96
CA ALA A 8 1.62 22.85 2.66
C ALA A 8 1.61 22.59 4.18
N PRO A 9 1.61 23.65 5.02
CA PRO A 9 1.64 23.52 6.48
C PRO A 9 0.34 22.97 7.08
N ALA A 10 -0.76 23.02 6.34
CA ALA A 10 -2.07 22.57 6.80
C ALA A 10 -2.83 21.83 5.70
N ALA A 11 -3.82 21.03 6.09
CA ALA A 11 -4.64 20.25 5.17
C ALA A 11 -5.50 21.11 4.23
N ALA A 12 -6.05 22.24 4.72
CA ALA A 12 -6.90 23.12 3.92
C ALA A 12 -6.19 23.72 2.69
N PRO A 13 -5.04 24.42 2.81
CA PRO A 13 -4.33 24.95 1.63
C PRO A 13 -3.80 23.84 0.72
N LEU A 14 -3.50 22.67 1.26
CA LEU A 14 -3.10 21.51 0.45
C LEU A 14 -4.27 20.98 -0.39
N TRP A 15 -5.46 20.95 0.20
CA TRP A 15 -6.70 20.55 -0.47
C TRP A 15 -7.07 21.53 -1.57
N GLU A 16 -7.07 22.83 -1.27
CA GLU A 16 -7.35 23.90 -2.24
C GLU A 16 -6.42 23.80 -3.44
N ALA A 17 -5.10 23.70 -3.22
CA ALA A 17 -4.12 23.55 -4.30
C ALA A 17 -4.36 22.27 -5.14
N CYS A 18 -4.78 21.18 -4.50
CA CYS A 18 -5.09 19.93 -5.19
C CYS A 18 -6.32 20.07 -6.09
N VAL A 19 -7.41 20.59 -5.52
CA VAL A 19 -8.67 20.82 -6.23
C VAL A 19 -8.49 21.82 -7.35
N ASP A 20 -7.78 22.92 -7.11
CA ASP A 20 -7.50 23.94 -8.12
C ASP A 20 -6.81 23.36 -9.34
N ARG A 21 -5.74 22.60 -9.11
CA ARG A 21 -4.97 22.00 -10.20
C ARG A 21 -5.79 20.96 -10.96
N PHE A 22 -6.47 20.07 -10.25
CA PHE A 22 -7.28 19.01 -10.86
C PHE A 22 -8.45 19.59 -11.68
N LEU A 23 -9.13 20.60 -11.16
CA LEU A 23 -10.28 21.22 -11.82
C LEU A 23 -9.90 22.22 -12.91
N ALA A 24 -8.69 22.79 -12.91
CA ALA A 24 -8.22 23.67 -13.98
C ALA A 24 -8.16 22.97 -15.35
N GLY A 25 -7.91 21.65 -15.36
CA GLY A 25 -7.91 20.81 -16.57
C GLY A 25 -9.22 20.05 -16.80
N ALA A 26 -10.24 20.25 -15.97
CA ALA A 26 -11.50 19.51 -16.05
C ALA A 26 -12.29 19.91 -17.30
N SER A 27 -12.33 19.02 -18.28
CA SER A 27 -13.29 19.13 -19.39
C SER A 27 -14.58 18.38 -19.02
N PRO A 28 -15.75 18.85 -19.47
CA PRO A 28 -16.98 18.05 -19.44
C PRO A 28 -16.74 16.81 -20.29
N ALA A 29 -16.42 15.68 -19.66
CA ALA A 29 -16.28 14.41 -20.35
C ALA A 29 -17.51 13.57 -20.02
N GLU A 30 -18.20 13.09 -21.05
CA GLU A 30 -19.36 12.19 -20.91
C GLU A 30 -18.97 10.84 -20.26
N SER A 31 -17.67 10.55 -20.12
CA SER A 31 -17.16 9.39 -19.37
C SER A 31 -15.74 9.65 -18.85
N GLY A 32 -15.32 8.92 -17.80
CA GLY A 32 -13.98 9.02 -17.21
C GLY A 32 -12.88 8.47 -18.12
N ALA A 33 -13.25 7.68 -19.14
CA ALA A 33 -12.33 7.25 -20.19
C ALA A 33 -11.93 8.45 -21.05
N GLY A 34 -10.65 8.81 -21.04
CA GLY A 34 -10.11 9.96 -21.78
C GLY A 34 -10.06 11.27 -20.99
N ALA A 35 -10.29 11.25 -19.68
CA ALA A 35 -10.00 12.40 -18.82
C ALA A 35 -8.51 12.77 -18.90
N GLY A 36 -8.19 14.07 -19.01
CA GLY A 36 -6.80 14.53 -19.03
C GLY A 36 -6.08 14.33 -17.68
N SER A 37 -6.84 14.42 -16.59
CA SER A 37 -6.39 14.27 -15.21
C SER A 37 -7.21 13.21 -14.47
N TRP A 38 -6.59 12.57 -13.49
CA TRP A 38 -7.20 11.61 -12.59
C TRP A 38 -6.84 11.93 -11.14
N ILE A 39 -7.72 11.65 -10.17
CA ILE A 39 -7.43 11.86 -8.75
C ILE A 39 -7.67 10.62 -7.90
N TRP A 40 -6.70 10.31 -7.04
CA TRP A 40 -6.79 9.29 -5.98
C TRP A 40 -7.02 9.94 -4.62
N LEU A 41 -8.08 9.50 -3.93
CA LEU A 41 -8.53 10.06 -2.65
C LEU A 41 -8.63 8.99 -1.57
N ASN A 42 -8.24 9.31 -0.34
CA ASN A 42 -8.25 8.33 0.75
C ASN A 42 -9.67 7.99 1.26
N HIS A 43 -10.60 8.95 1.18
CA HIS A 43 -11.93 8.85 1.81
C HIS A 43 -13.04 9.47 0.94
N GLY A 44 -14.26 8.96 1.10
CA GLY A 44 -15.44 9.42 0.34
C GLY A 44 -15.82 10.88 0.60
N ASN A 45 -15.63 11.38 1.82
CA ASN A 45 -15.90 12.79 2.14
C ASN A 45 -15.05 13.76 1.30
N LEU A 46 -13.82 13.40 0.94
CA LEU A 46 -12.97 14.21 0.06
C LEU A 46 -13.52 14.23 -1.37
N ARG A 47 -14.11 13.11 -1.84
CA ARG A 47 -14.77 13.07 -3.15
C ARG A 47 -15.99 13.97 -3.15
N ASP A 48 -16.78 13.94 -2.08
CA ASP A 48 -17.99 14.75 -1.99
C ASP A 48 -17.62 16.25 -1.96
N LEU A 49 -16.59 16.64 -1.19
CA LEU A 49 -16.02 18.01 -1.21
C LEU A 49 -15.48 18.41 -2.59
N LEU A 50 -14.88 17.48 -3.33
CA LEU A 50 -14.40 17.73 -4.69
C LEU A 50 -15.57 18.04 -5.63
N PHE A 51 -16.67 17.30 -5.50
CA PHE A 51 -17.87 17.52 -6.32
C PHE A 51 -18.58 18.83 -5.98
N GLU A 52 -18.63 19.20 -4.70
CA GLU A 52 -19.09 20.53 -4.28
C GLU A 52 -18.25 21.64 -4.92
N ALA A 53 -16.92 21.55 -4.81
CA ALA A 53 -16.01 22.51 -5.43
C ALA A 53 -16.11 22.56 -6.97
N ALA A 54 -16.40 21.42 -7.62
CA ALA A 54 -16.64 21.38 -9.06
C ALA A 54 -17.96 22.08 -9.44
N HIS A 55 -19.01 21.85 -8.66
CA HIS A 55 -20.31 22.49 -8.84
C HIS A 55 -20.22 24.01 -8.66
N GLU A 56 -19.52 24.48 -7.62
CA GLU A 56 -19.27 25.91 -7.38
C GLU A 56 -18.53 26.61 -8.54
N ARG A 57 -17.72 25.85 -9.30
CA ARG A 57 -17.01 26.35 -10.50
C ARG A 57 -17.84 26.25 -11.78
N GLY A 58 -19.09 25.83 -11.69
CA GLY A 58 -19.97 25.65 -12.86
C GLY A 58 -19.58 24.46 -13.74
N ILE A 59 -18.83 23.49 -13.21
CA ILE A 59 -18.52 22.26 -13.94
C ILE A 59 -19.77 21.38 -13.92
N PRO A 60 -20.30 20.94 -15.07
CA PRO A 60 -21.58 20.22 -15.17
C PRO A 60 -21.58 18.82 -14.51
N GLY A 61 -20.44 18.38 -13.99
CA GLY A 61 -20.24 17.07 -13.35
C GLY A 61 -19.78 16.00 -14.33
N TRP A 62 -19.67 14.77 -13.84
CA TRP A 62 -19.23 13.60 -14.61
C TRP A 62 -20.22 12.44 -14.41
N LEU A 63 -20.54 11.71 -15.47
CA LEU A 63 -21.27 10.45 -15.36
C LEU A 63 -20.36 9.33 -14.82
N ASP A 64 -19.10 9.33 -15.24
CA ASP A 64 -18.04 8.47 -14.70
C ASP A 64 -16.87 9.38 -14.27
N PRO A 65 -16.82 9.80 -12.99
CA PRO A 65 -15.83 10.77 -12.53
C PRO A 65 -14.42 10.20 -12.58
N PRO A 66 -13.39 10.98 -12.99
CA PRO A 66 -11.99 10.55 -12.97
C PRO A 66 -11.40 10.60 -11.55
N VAL A 67 -12.10 9.96 -10.62
CA VAL A 67 -11.82 9.88 -9.20
C VAL A 67 -11.76 8.40 -8.81
N THR A 68 -10.79 8.03 -7.98
CA THR A 68 -10.71 6.68 -7.41
C THR A 68 -10.38 6.76 -5.95
N LEU A 69 -11.12 6.03 -5.11
CA LEU A 69 -10.77 5.92 -3.71
C LEU A 69 -9.64 4.90 -3.53
N PHE A 70 -8.79 5.09 -2.53
CA PHE A 70 -7.73 4.12 -2.21
C PHE A 70 -8.29 2.71 -1.93
N GLY A 71 -9.52 2.62 -1.42
CA GLY A 71 -10.23 1.35 -1.22
C GLY A 71 -10.54 0.60 -2.51
N ASP A 72 -10.69 1.33 -3.62
CA ASP A 72 -11.12 0.81 -4.92
C ASP A 72 -9.93 0.60 -5.89
N LEU A 73 -8.71 0.94 -5.47
CA LEU A 73 -7.50 0.76 -6.28
C LEU A 73 -7.26 -0.71 -6.62
N THR A 74 -7.68 -1.65 -5.77
CA THR A 74 -7.57 -3.08 -6.10
C THR A 74 -8.33 -3.42 -7.37
N ASP A 75 -9.50 -2.83 -7.58
CA ASP A 75 -10.32 -3.09 -8.76
C ASP A 75 -9.70 -2.46 -10.01
N ARG A 76 -9.21 -1.21 -9.90
CA ARG A 76 -8.49 -0.52 -10.98
C ARG A 76 -7.23 -1.25 -11.43
N PHE A 77 -6.52 -1.91 -10.51
CA PHE A 77 -5.33 -2.70 -10.80
C PHE A 77 -5.60 -4.21 -11.02
N GLY A 78 -6.87 -4.63 -11.06
CA GLY A 78 -7.26 -6.02 -11.34
C GLY A 78 -6.85 -7.03 -10.26
N ILE A 79 -6.68 -6.59 -9.01
CA ILE A 79 -6.36 -7.42 -7.84
C ILE A 79 -7.65 -8.01 -7.28
N ARG A 80 -8.01 -9.21 -7.74
CA ARG A 80 -9.30 -9.88 -7.45
C ARG A 80 -9.20 -11.06 -6.50
N GLU A 81 -8.00 -11.40 -6.05
CA GLU A 81 -7.77 -12.54 -5.16
C GLU A 81 -8.49 -12.34 -3.81
N LYS A 82 -8.77 -13.44 -3.11
CA LYS A 82 -9.42 -13.37 -1.80
C LYS A 82 -8.39 -13.05 -0.71
N SER A 83 -8.71 -12.10 0.15
CA SER A 83 -7.86 -11.78 1.30
C SER A 83 -8.13 -12.71 2.49
N VAL A 84 -7.09 -13.01 3.27
CA VAL A 84 -7.22 -13.76 4.52
C VAL A 84 -7.83 -12.89 5.62
N GLY A 85 -8.87 -13.39 6.28
CA GLY A 85 -9.49 -12.73 7.43
C GLY A 85 -8.59 -12.68 8.67
N LEU A 86 -8.83 -11.72 9.56
CA LEU A 86 -8.01 -11.45 10.76
C LEU A 86 -7.80 -12.69 11.65
N LEU A 87 -8.87 -13.45 11.93
CA LEU A 87 -8.80 -14.63 12.80
C LEU A 87 -7.98 -15.74 12.16
N THR A 88 -8.22 -16.03 10.88
CA THR A 88 -7.47 -17.03 10.11
C THR A 88 -6.00 -16.66 10.03
N ARG A 89 -5.69 -15.38 9.77
CA ARG A 89 -4.32 -14.85 9.77
C ARG A 89 -3.62 -15.10 11.10
N ARG A 90 -4.20 -14.65 12.21
CA ARG A 90 -3.62 -14.83 13.55
C ARG A 90 -3.42 -16.29 13.91
N ARG A 91 -4.36 -17.16 13.51
CA ARG A 91 -4.27 -18.61 13.70
C ARG A 91 -3.13 -19.22 12.90
N LEU A 92 -2.97 -18.86 11.63
CA LEU A 92 -1.88 -19.35 10.77
C LEU A 92 -0.51 -18.94 11.33
N VAL A 93 -0.33 -17.66 11.66
CA VAL A 93 0.92 -17.14 12.23
C VAL A 93 1.25 -17.86 13.54
N SER A 94 0.28 -17.99 14.46
CA SER A 94 0.48 -18.67 15.74
C SER A 94 0.82 -20.16 15.57
N ARG A 95 0.13 -20.86 14.66
CA ARG A 95 0.38 -22.28 14.37
C ARG A 95 1.80 -22.49 13.83
N HIS A 96 2.23 -21.68 12.87
CA HIS A 96 3.57 -21.76 12.29
C HIS A 96 4.65 -21.39 13.31
N ALA A 97 4.42 -20.33 14.09
CA ALA A 97 5.30 -19.91 15.16
C ALA A 97 5.56 -21.04 16.17
N ALA A 98 4.50 -21.68 16.68
CA ALA A 98 4.61 -22.78 17.64
C ALA A 98 5.33 -24.00 17.05
N ARG A 99 4.92 -24.43 15.83
CA ARG A 99 5.51 -25.58 15.14
C ARG A 99 7.01 -25.39 14.87
N LEU A 100 7.38 -24.24 14.32
CA LEU A 100 8.76 -23.95 13.94
C LEU A 100 9.64 -23.56 15.13
N GLY A 101 9.04 -22.98 16.17
CA GLY A 101 9.76 -22.61 17.39
C GLY A 101 10.32 -23.81 18.12
N ARG A 102 9.53 -24.87 18.27
CA ARG A 102 10.00 -26.14 18.85
C ARG A 102 11.19 -26.71 18.08
N ARG A 103 11.16 -26.63 16.75
CA ARG A 103 12.22 -27.16 15.87
C ARG A 103 13.49 -26.33 15.87
N ILE A 104 13.39 -25.00 15.81
CA ILE A 104 14.53 -24.09 15.59
C ILE A 104 15.11 -23.55 16.90
N LEU A 105 14.24 -23.26 17.87
CA LEU A 105 14.64 -22.67 19.16
C LEU A 105 14.84 -23.73 20.25
N GLY A 106 14.43 -24.99 20.00
CA GLY A 106 14.48 -26.07 21.00
C GLY A 106 13.49 -25.89 22.16
N ARG A 107 12.58 -24.92 22.08
CA ARG A 107 11.58 -24.62 23.12
C ARG A 107 10.28 -24.13 22.50
N GLU A 108 9.19 -24.26 23.26
CA GLU A 108 7.90 -23.72 22.85
C GLU A 108 7.89 -22.18 22.98
N PRO A 109 7.64 -21.43 21.90
CA PRO A 109 7.59 -19.97 21.97
C PRO A 109 6.46 -19.48 22.88
N GLY A 110 6.77 -18.55 23.78
CA GLY A 110 5.79 -17.97 24.71
C GLY A 110 5.82 -18.55 26.13
N ARG A 111 6.62 -19.59 26.40
CA ARG A 111 6.96 -20.05 27.75
C ARG A 111 8.43 -19.69 28.05
N GLY A 112 8.65 -18.53 28.67
CA GLY A 112 9.96 -18.03 29.09
C GLY A 112 10.18 -16.55 28.77
N ASP A 113 10.97 -15.87 29.60
CA ASP A 113 11.36 -14.47 29.39
C ASP A 113 12.16 -14.30 28.09
N GLY A 114 11.87 -13.22 27.37
CA GLY A 114 12.60 -12.83 26.15
C GLY A 114 12.20 -13.53 24.84
N VAL A 115 11.12 -14.33 24.80
CA VAL A 115 10.67 -15.00 23.56
C VAL A 115 9.59 -14.20 22.83
N ILE A 116 9.84 -13.92 21.55
CA ILE A 116 8.89 -13.31 20.61
C ILE A 116 7.59 -14.14 20.60
N ARG A 117 6.45 -13.51 20.90
CA ARG A 117 5.12 -14.11 20.85
C ARG A 117 4.54 -13.95 19.44
N GLY A 118 3.58 -14.80 19.06
CA GLY A 118 2.98 -14.77 17.71
C GLY A 118 2.43 -13.40 17.26
N HIS A 119 2.00 -12.55 18.20
CA HIS A 119 1.54 -11.19 17.88
C HIS A 119 2.68 -10.24 17.46
N MET A 120 3.91 -10.45 17.92
CA MET A 120 5.07 -9.66 17.48
C MET A 120 5.47 -10.03 16.05
N LEU A 121 5.36 -11.31 15.68
CA LEU A 121 5.55 -11.75 14.29
C LEU A 121 4.46 -11.19 13.38
N ASP A 122 3.19 -11.20 13.81
CA ASP A 122 2.11 -10.59 13.04
C ASP A 122 2.35 -9.08 12.84
N ARG A 123 2.89 -8.37 13.84
CA ARG A 123 3.29 -6.96 13.70
C ARG A 123 4.45 -6.79 12.71
N LEU A 124 5.52 -7.59 12.82
CA LEU A 124 6.64 -7.57 11.87
C LEU A 124 6.15 -7.80 10.44
N PHE A 125 5.27 -8.78 10.22
CA PHE A 125 4.71 -9.03 8.89
C PHE A 125 3.89 -7.85 8.40
N GLY A 126 3.23 -7.12 9.31
CA GLY A 126 2.53 -5.89 8.99
C GLY A 126 3.44 -4.76 8.50
N ASP A 127 4.73 -4.80 8.80
CA ASP A 127 5.72 -3.84 8.30
C ASP A 127 6.36 -4.32 6.98
N LEU A 128 6.48 -5.63 6.78
CA LEU A 128 7.11 -6.23 5.59
C LEU A 128 6.16 -6.33 4.39
N LEU A 129 4.91 -6.76 4.63
CA LEU A 129 3.92 -7.04 3.59
C LEU A 129 3.57 -5.80 2.74
N PRO A 130 3.36 -4.60 3.31
CA PRO A 130 3.03 -3.42 2.51
C PRO A 130 4.17 -2.98 1.58
N GLU A 131 5.41 -3.27 1.96
CA GLU A 131 6.61 -3.00 1.17
C GLU A 131 6.98 -4.17 0.25
N GLY A 132 6.27 -5.30 0.34
CA GLY A 132 6.48 -6.47 -0.52
C GLY A 132 7.80 -7.19 -0.26
N VAL A 133 8.36 -7.07 0.95
CA VAL A 133 9.65 -7.68 1.29
C VAL A 133 9.49 -9.21 1.33
N PRO A 134 10.18 -9.97 0.46
CA PRO A 134 10.12 -11.44 0.46
C PRO A 134 10.95 -12.05 1.60
N PRO A 135 10.70 -13.31 1.99
CA PRO A 135 11.44 -13.98 3.06
C PRO A 135 12.96 -14.00 2.84
N ASP A 136 13.41 -14.21 1.60
CA ASP A 136 14.84 -14.26 1.26
C ASP A 136 15.53 -12.90 1.47
N GLU A 137 14.82 -11.80 1.23
CA GLU A 137 15.35 -10.46 1.47
C GLU A 137 15.43 -10.16 2.97
N LEU A 138 14.39 -10.52 3.73
CA LEU A 138 14.42 -10.43 5.19
C LEU A 138 15.59 -11.23 5.77
N GLU A 139 15.82 -12.44 5.27
CA GLU A 139 16.92 -13.31 5.70
C GLU A 139 18.29 -12.65 5.46
N ARG A 140 18.52 -12.12 4.25
CA ARG A 140 19.74 -11.38 3.93
C ARG A 140 19.93 -10.15 4.81
N ALA A 141 18.85 -9.40 5.08
CA ALA A 141 18.91 -8.22 5.94
C ALA A 141 19.26 -8.59 7.39
N LEU A 142 18.64 -9.63 7.93
CA LEU A 142 18.90 -10.09 9.30
C LEU A 142 20.29 -10.71 9.47
N ALA A 143 20.84 -11.34 8.42
CA ALA A 143 22.20 -11.88 8.44
C ALA A 143 23.27 -10.79 8.63
N ARG A 144 23.00 -9.56 8.18
CA ARG A 144 23.92 -8.41 8.32
C ARG A 144 23.96 -7.81 9.71
N LEU A 145 22.96 -8.06 10.57
CA LEU A 145 22.86 -7.44 11.90
C LEU A 145 23.81 -8.05 12.94
N GLY A 146 24.58 -9.08 12.60
CA GLY A 146 25.42 -9.80 13.55
C GLY A 146 24.60 -10.41 14.71
N GLY A 147 25.27 -10.69 15.83
CA GLY A 147 24.63 -11.17 17.06
C GLY A 147 25.06 -12.58 17.49
N ASP A 148 24.69 -12.95 18.70
CA ASP A 148 25.04 -14.24 19.31
C ASP A 148 24.28 -15.43 18.67
N GLY A 149 24.60 -16.64 19.12
CA GLY A 149 23.94 -17.85 18.61
C GLY A 149 22.43 -17.87 18.86
N PHE A 150 21.96 -17.19 19.90
CA PHE A 150 20.54 -17.07 20.19
C PHE A 150 19.82 -16.14 19.20
N ALA A 151 20.38 -14.95 18.94
CA ALA A 151 19.87 -13.98 17.98
C ALA A 151 19.79 -14.58 16.57
N ARG A 152 20.82 -15.32 16.15
CA ARG A 152 20.81 -16.02 14.85
C ARG A 152 19.67 -17.03 14.74
N ARG A 153 19.46 -17.88 15.75
CA ARG A 153 18.34 -18.84 15.78
C ARG A 153 16.97 -18.16 15.80
N ARG A 154 16.84 -17.06 16.55
CA ARG A 154 15.62 -16.25 16.61
C ARG A 154 15.29 -15.63 15.25
N ASN A 155 16.28 -15.06 14.57
CA ASN A 155 16.12 -14.46 13.24
C ASN A 155 15.74 -15.53 12.20
N ALA A 156 16.43 -16.68 12.19
CA ALA A 156 16.11 -17.81 11.32
C ALA A 156 14.68 -18.34 11.56
N TRP A 157 14.24 -18.40 12.82
CA TRP A 157 12.86 -18.76 13.14
C TRP A 157 11.84 -17.75 12.62
N ALA A 158 12.08 -16.44 12.77
CA ALA A 158 11.18 -15.41 12.24
C ALA A 158 11.03 -15.51 10.71
N VAL A 159 12.14 -15.68 9.98
CA VAL A 159 12.16 -15.91 8.53
C VAL A 159 11.37 -17.17 8.17
N ALA A 160 11.61 -18.29 8.87
CA ALA A 160 10.92 -19.54 8.59
C ALA A 160 9.41 -19.44 8.82
N VAL A 161 8.96 -18.72 9.85
CA VAL A 161 7.53 -18.48 10.09
C VAL A 161 6.94 -17.60 8.99
N TYR A 162 7.66 -16.57 8.55
CA TYR A 162 7.20 -15.70 7.48
C TYR A 162 7.03 -16.46 6.16
N ARG A 163 8.04 -17.26 5.79
CA ARG A 163 8.01 -18.12 4.61
C ARG A 163 6.83 -19.10 4.65
N ALA A 164 6.70 -19.86 5.73
CA ALA A 164 5.61 -20.81 5.90
C ALA A 164 4.22 -20.15 5.91
N TYR A 165 4.12 -18.91 6.41
CA TYR A 165 2.89 -18.14 6.37
C TYR A 165 2.50 -17.78 4.94
N LEU A 166 3.43 -17.23 4.14
CA LEU A 166 3.18 -16.88 2.74
C LEU A 166 2.88 -18.12 1.88
N GLU A 167 3.61 -19.22 2.06
CA GLU A 167 3.35 -20.50 1.40
C GLU A 167 1.92 -20.99 1.69
N SER A 168 1.51 -20.97 2.96
CA SER A 168 0.14 -21.36 3.34
C SER A 168 -0.95 -20.45 2.78
N LEU A 169 -0.65 -19.18 2.49
CA LEU A 169 -1.58 -18.30 1.78
C LEU A 169 -1.68 -18.70 0.30
N GLY A 170 -0.52 -18.92 -0.34
CA GLY A 170 -0.44 -19.34 -1.75
C GLY A 170 -1.18 -20.65 -2.01
N GLU A 171 -0.96 -21.68 -1.18
CA GLU A 171 -1.66 -22.97 -1.25
C GLU A 171 -3.19 -22.85 -1.16
N ARG A 172 -3.69 -21.78 -0.53
CA ARG A 172 -5.13 -21.54 -0.34
C ARG A 172 -5.72 -20.57 -1.37
N GLY A 173 -4.91 -20.07 -2.32
CA GLY A 173 -5.30 -18.99 -3.22
C GLY A 173 -5.69 -17.71 -2.49
N LEU A 174 -5.08 -17.45 -1.32
CA LEU A 174 -5.33 -16.28 -0.49
C LEU A 174 -4.14 -15.32 -0.53
N PHE A 175 -4.39 -14.06 -0.18
CA PHE A 175 -3.32 -13.10 0.12
C PHE A 175 -3.61 -12.34 1.42
N ASP A 176 -2.60 -11.67 1.99
CA ASP A 176 -2.80 -10.77 3.12
C ASP A 176 -3.13 -9.37 2.62
N ARG A 177 -4.26 -8.79 3.06
CA ARG A 177 -4.67 -7.43 2.68
C ARG A 177 -3.60 -6.37 2.97
N ARG A 178 -2.69 -6.61 3.92
CA ARG A 178 -1.55 -5.71 4.19
C ARG A 178 -0.57 -5.61 3.01
N SER A 179 -0.56 -6.57 2.09
CA SER A 179 0.28 -6.54 0.89
C SER A 179 -0.37 -5.82 -0.30
N VAL A 180 -1.54 -5.18 -0.15
CA VAL A 180 -2.21 -4.47 -1.26
C VAL A 180 -1.30 -3.41 -1.87
N ASN A 181 -0.60 -2.60 -1.05
CA ASN A 181 0.27 -1.54 -1.56
C ASN A 181 1.44 -2.09 -2.38
N ALA A 182 2.05 -3.20 -1.94
CA ALA A 182 3.10 -3.88 -2.69
C ALA A 182 2.59 -4.43 -4.03
N ARG A 183 1.40 -5.03 -4.03
CA ARG A 183 0.78 -5.55 -5.26
C ARG A 183 0.40 -4.44 -6.23
N ILE A 184 -0.12 -3.31 -5.74
CA ILE A 184 -0.35 -2.12 -6.57
C ILE A 184 0.98 -1.63 -7.15
N ALA A 185 2.04 -1.55 -6.34
CA ALA A 185 3.36 -1.17 -6.81
C ALA A 185 3.87 -2.10 -7.92
N GLU A 186 3.71 -3.42 -7.78
CA GLU A 186 4.06 -4.41 -8.80
C GLU A 186 3.30 -4.18 -10.12
N ARG A 187 2.01 -3.84 -10.04
CA ARG A 187 1.20 -3.54 -11.23
C ARG A 187 1.63 -2.24 -11.91
N ILE A 188 1.98 -1.22 -11.12
CA ILE A 188 2.53 0.05 -11.61
C ILE A 188 3.89 -0.18 -12.29
N GLU A 189 4.77 -0.96 -11.65
CA GLU A 189 6.08 -1.35 -12.18
C GLU A 189 5.96 -2.15 -13.50
N ALA A 190 4.87 -2.90 -13.67
CA ALA A 190 4.55 -3.62 -14.90
C ALA A 190 3.84 -2.77 -15.99
N GLY A 191 3.77 -1.44 -15.83
CA GLY A 191 3.14 -0.53 -16.80
C GLY A 191 1.61 -0.41 -16.69
N GLY A 192 1.02 -0.90 -15.60
CA GLY A 192 -0.44 -0.89 -15.41
C GLY A 192 -1.04 0.45 -15.02
N LEU A 193 -0.23 1.50 -14.78
CA LEU A 193 -0.74 2.77 -14.26
C LEU A 193 -1.66 3.48 -15.26
N ALA A 194 -1.25 3.63 -16.52
CA ALA A 194 -2.02 4.35 -17.53
C ALA A 194 -3.44 3.77 -17.68
N ALA A 195 -3.56 2.44 -17.70
CA ALA A 195 -4.85 1.77 -17.73
C ALA A 195 -5.67 1.99 -16.44
N ALA A 196 -5.01 1.96 -15.27
CA ALA A 196 -5.67 2.18 -13.98
C ALA A 196 -6.23 3.60 -13.80
N VAL A 197 -5.67 4.59 -14.51
CA VAL A 197 -6.14 5.99 -14.53
C VAL A 197 -6.90 6.34 -15.81
N GLY A 198 -7.45 5.35 -16.53
CA GLY A 198 -8.31 5.59 -17.70
C GLY A 198 -7.63 6.31 -18.88
N GLY A 199 -6.30 6.23 -18.98
CA GLY A 199 -5.49 6.92 -19.99
C GLY A 199 -5.13 8.37 -19.65
N ALA A 200 -5.42 8.83 -18.42
CA ALA A 200 -5.07 10.17 -17.99
C ALA A 200 -3.55 10.41 -18.00
N ARG A 201 -3.15 11.62 -18.40
CA ARG A 201 -1.75 12.05 -18.43
C ARG A 201 -1.29 12.59 -17.09
N GLU A 202 -2.21 13.06 -16.26
CA GLU A 202 -1.92 13.57 -14.92
C GLU A 202 -2.64 12.74 -13.86
N LEU A 203 -1.93 12.42 -12.77
CA LEU A 203 -2.47 11.76 -11.60
C LEU A 203 -2.23 12.59 -10.35
N HIS A 204 -3.29 13.02 -9.70
CA HIS A 204 -3.26 13.67 -8.40
C HIS A 204 -3.47 12.64 -7.30
N VAL A 205 -2.57 12.58 -6.32
CA VAL A 205 -2.66 11.67 -5.18
C VAL A 205 -2.76 12.50 -3.90
N TYR A 206 -3.96 12.55 -3.33
CA TYR A 206 -4.23 13.35 -2.13
C TYR A 206 -4.48 12.48 -0.90
N SER A 207 -4.00 12.97 0.25
CA SER A 207 -4.18 12.37 1.58
C SER A 207 -3.55 10.98 1.74
N ILE A 208 -2.24 10.89 1.51
CA ILE A 208 -1.49 9.71 2.00
C ILE A 208 -1.25 9.87 3.50
N ALA A 209 -2.12 9.25 4.31
CA ALA A 209 -2.09 9.37 5.78
C ALA A 209 -0.78 8.91 6.43
N SER A 210 0.00 8.03 5.78
CA SER A 210 1.36 7.69 6.22
C SER A 210 2.17 7.10 5.06
N PRO A 211 3.39 7.60 4.80
CA PRO A 211 4.29 7.06 3.78
C PRO A 211 4.98 5.76 4.24
N ARG A 212 5.00 5.45 5.54
CA ARG A 212 5.80 4.35 6.12
C ARG A 212 5.49 2.97 5.52
N THR A 213 4.25 2.73 5.14
CA THR A 213 3.76 1.45 4.56
C THR A 213 3.43 1.56 3.08
N ARG A 214 3.88 2.63 2.42
CA ARG A 214 3.59 2.95 1.02
C ARG A 214 4.86 3.33 0.26
N ARG A 215 6.06 3.07 0.81
CA ARG A 215 7.30 3.56 0.23
C ARG A 215 7.54 2.94 -1.14
N ARG A 216 7.33 1.62 -1.27
CA ARG A 216 7.43 0.92 -2.56
C ARG A 216 6.43 1.47 -3.59
N MET A 217 5.18 1.68 -3.21
CA MET A 217 4.16 2.24 -4.11
C MET A 217 4.52 3.65 -4.57
N LEU A 218 4.97 4.51 -3.66
CA LEU A 218 5.44 5.85 -4.00
C LEU A 218 6.68 5.84 -4.90
N ALA A 219 7.61 4.91 -4.67
CA ALA A 219 8.77 4.71 -5.53
C ALA A 219 8.40 4.16 -6.92
N ALA A 220 7.36 3.33 -7.01
CA ALA A 220 6.82 2.85 -8.28
C ALA A 220 6.19 4.01 -9.07
N LEU A 221 5.41 4.86 -8.41
CA LEU A 221 4.85 6.08 -9.00
C LEU A 221 5.94 7.06 -9.47
N SER A 222 7.02 7.23 -8.70
CA SER A 222 8.09 8.16 -9.06
C SER A 222 8.91 7.77 -10.30
N ARG A 223 8.76 6.53 -10.78
CA ARG A 223 9.47 5.99 -11.94
C ARG A 223 8.61 6.00 -13.22
N GLN A 224 7.38 6.49 -13.17
CA GLN A 224 6.46 6.44 -14.30
C GLN A 224 6.79 7.53 -15.31
N GLU A 225 6.93 7.22 -16.59
CA GLU A 225 7.27 8.23 -17.60
C GLU A 225 6.04 8.74 -18.38
N GLU A 226 4.97 7.95 -18.42
CA GLU A 226 3.77 8.21 -19.23
C GLU A 226 2.71 9.03 -18.50
N VAL A 227 2.77 9.06 -17.16
CA VAL A 227 1.80 9.73 -16.29
C VAL A 227 2.55 10.67 -15.35
N ASP A 228 2.20 11.95 -15.39
CA ASP A 228 2.72 12.96 -14.48
C ASP A 228 2.00 12.85 -13.12
N VAL A 229 2.75 12.61 -12.05
CA VAL A 229 2.19 12.32 -10.72
C VAL A 229 2.37 13.52 -9.80
N HIS A 230 1.27 14.06 -9.28
CA HIS A 230 1.23 15.11 -8.27
C HIS A 230 0.86 14.52 -6.90
N LEU A 231 1.81 14.48 -5.99
CA LEU A 231 1.62 13.97 -4.63
C LEU A 231 1.47 15.12 -3.64
N TYR A 232 0.34 15.15 -2.93
CA TYR A 232 0.01 16.20 -1.97
C TYR A 232 0.24 15.69 -0.54
N LEU A 233 1.24 16.26 0.15
CA LEU A 233 1.60 15.88 1.52
C LEU A 233 1.64 17.11 2.45
N PRO A 234 1.19 16.97 3.71
CA PRO A 234 1.45 18.01 4.70
C PRO A 234 2.96 18.14 4.95
N LEU A 235 3.42 19.32 5.38
CA LEU A 235 4.76 19.48 5.94
C LEU A 235 4.85 18.62 7.21
N GLU A 236 5.93 17.83 7.32
CA GLU A 236 6.22 17.09 8.55
C GLU A 236 6.44 18.11 9.67
N SER A 237 5.65 18.01 10.74
CA SER A 237 5.78 18.81 11.96
C SER A 237 6.83 18.25 12.92
#